data_AF-T0PME1-F1
#
_entry.id   AF-T0PME1-F1
#
_cell.length_a   1.000
_cell.length_b   1.000
_cell.length_c   1.000
_cell.angle_alpha   90.00
_cell.angle_beta   90.00
_cell.angle_gamma   90.00
#
_symmetry.space_group_name_H-M   'P 1'
#
loop_
_entity.id
_entity.type
_entity.pdbx_description
1 polymer ?
#
loop_
_entity_poly.entity_id
_entity_poly.type
_entity_poly.pdbx_seq_one_letter_code
_entity_poly.pdbx_strand_id
1 'polypeptide(L)'
;MTERIQGRVVARRYHGKTLSFCTLLVRHTSGLDLATYKDHTAVNDDTGLPVQVCFEAKRLEPVVAPWLAFPAAKRAIVHSDEVLVDVVPHVNAHGRAQLLVLRWRFLDTDGLIDPVTAQHDLLESHLAKASAILHHFVALPKRLHPLPARLSWLKTALPGAAVALCCGILSHQDRIGLPTAAAILSTSWTLLATQDVWAQRMLPQLPPLPEADMAVDPNVCRLFATVPGGFQDVAAGELIEKVDAFDIELLEGKVVFSIPLAALPRLRSLRSIEKLYVLLLKASDVLASAHVLGQLQHDVPAVVPRAYVEHALSVYQAFHTLERRPQTFRVTLRLSGVAPRSQLELAQALAAGMHRRFQLSPELKDFDVEIFSHVQYPPPYTSGSVLLGLALLRRTMAFDELGEHVGNGVSATGRQLSLTTLRPTIAYNLLRLAQPKSSTILVDPMCGCGTIPEMAAKHFSGQLVCIAGDYADAAIERAAHNAALASAANPNLFLDVVQWDCRRLPIRRDFVDALVTDMPFGKRIGSHAKNNGSYPEILHEFCRVTKKGTGHAVLLTTERELLTKQLGRYKTWIAHRQATVNVGGLDAKCFHLSYL
;
A
#
# COMPACT_ATOMS: atom_id res chain seq x y z
N MET A 1 -54.10 14.11 -6.83
CA MET A 1 -53.35 14.47 -5.61
C MET A 1 -51.88 14.20 -5.86
N THR A 2 -51.05 15.23 -5.72
CA THR A 2 -49.59 15.07 -5.76
C THR A 2 -49.15 14.61 -4.38
N GLU A 3 -48.34 13.57 -4.34
CA GLU A 3 -47.91 12.91 -3.11
C GLU A 3 -46.40 12.94 -3.04
N ARG A 4 -45.86 13.16 -1.85
CA ARG A 4 -44.43 13.31 -1.63
C ARG A 4 -43.86 12.03 -1.07
N ILE A 5 -42.82 11.52 -1.72
CA ILE A 5 -42.14 10.28 -1.32
C ILE A 5 -40.67 10.58 -1.14
N GLN A 6 -40.13 10.15 0.00
CA GLN A 6 -38.71 10.10 0.26
C GLN A 6 -38.25 8.64 0.24
N GLY A 7 -37.13 8.38 -0.43
CA GLY A 7 -36.54 7.06 -0.36
C GLY A 7 -35.12 7.01 -0.87
N ARG A 8 -34.43 5.95 -0.47
CA ARG A 8 -33.05 5.68 -0.88
C ARG A 8 -33.04 4.93 -2.21
N VAL A 9 -32.21 5.37 -3.14
CA VAL A 9 -32.09 4.75 -4.47
C VAL A 9 -31.41 3.39 -4.38
N VAL A 10 -32.14 2.31 -4.65
CA VAL A 10 -31.61 0.94 -4.59
C VAL A 10 -31.41 0.30 -5.96
N ALA A 11 -32.19 0.69 -6.97
CA ALA A 11 -32.00 0.23 -8.34
C ALA A 11 -32.33 1.34 -9.35
N ARG A 12 -31.71 1.30 -10.52
CA ARG A 12 -31.86 2.32 -11.58
C ARG A 12 -31.92 1.64 -12.94
N ARG A 13 -32.83 2.08 -13.81
CA ARG A 13 -32.94 1.61 -15.19
C ARG A 13 -32.89 2.82 -16.13
N TYR A 14 -31.97 2.75 -17.08
CA TYR A 14 -31.73 3.81 -18.07
C TYR A 14 -32.23 3.37 -19.44
N HIS A 15 -32.79 4.30 -20.21
CA HIS A 15 -33.03 4.13 -21.64
C HIS A 15 -32.07 5.04 -22.40
N GLY A 16 -31.05 4.45 -23.02
CA GLY A 16 -29.93 5.24 -23.59
C GLY A 16 -29.07 5.90 -22.50
N LYS A 17 -29.00 7.24 -22.51
CA LYS A 17 -28.24 8.04 -21.53
C LYS A 17 -29.09 8.63 -20.41
N THR A 18 -30.42 8.57 -20.54
CA THR A 18 -31.39 9.17 -19.62
C THR A 18 -31.91 8.16 -18.61
N LEU A 19 -32.13 8.60 -17.37
CA LEU A 19 -32.76 7.77 -16.35
C LEU A 19 -34.26 7.64 -16.69
N SER A 20 -34.77 6.42 -16.75
CA SER A 20 -36.19 6.15 -17.05
C SER A 20 -36.94 5.70 -15.80
N PHE A 21 -36.35 4.78 -15.04
CA PHE A 21 -36.94 4.29 -13.79
C PHE A 21 -35.91 4.25 -12.67
N CYS A 22 -36.38 4.49 -11.46
CA CYS A 22 -35.62 4.31 -10.24
C CYS A 22 -36.46 3.52 -9.23
N THR A 23 -35.86 2.58 -8.52
CA THR A 23 -36.48 1.90 -7.39
C THR A 23 -36.00 2.59 -6.12
N LEU A 24 -36.94 3.15 -5.36
CA LEU A 24 -36.70 3.80 -4.09
C LEU A 24 -37.12 2.86 -2.96
N LEU A 25 -36.24 2.67 -1.98
CA LEU A 25 -36.59 2.04 -0.73
C LEU A 25 -37.20 3.10 0.19
N VAL A 26 -38.53 3.06 0.33
CA VAL A 26 -39.32 4.06 1.06
C VAL A 26 -39.57 3.56 2.48
N ARG A 27 -39.21 4.38 3.48
CA ARG A 27 -39.27 4.02 4.91
C ARG A 27 -40.50 4.54 5.65
N HIS A 28 -41.23 5.51 5.08
CA HIS A 28 -42.37 6.16 5.75
C HIS A 28 -43.60 6.27 4.84
N THR A 29 -44.78 6.23 5.45
CA THR A 29 -46.09 6.21 4.80
C THR A 29 -46.47 7.56 4.20
N SER A 30 -46.61 7.61 2.86
CA SER A 30 -47.41 8.60 2.13
C SER A 30 -48.90 8.33 2.30
N GLY A 31 -49.79 9.24 1.89
CA GLY A 31 -51.24 8.98 1.85
C GLY A 31 -51.66 7.92 0.81
N LEU A 32 -50.71 7.49 -0.04
CA LEU A 32 -50.86 6.42 -1.02
C LEU A 32 -50.59 5.03 -0.45
N ASP A 33 -51.38 4.05 -0.89
CA ASP A 33 -51.04 2.63 -0.75
C ASP A 33 -49.90 2.25 -1.70
N LEU A 34 -48.68 2.33 -1.17
CA LEU A 34 -47.44 2.06 -1.91
C LEU A 34 -47.27 0.57 -2.28
N ALA A 35 -48.02 -0.34 -1.66
CA ALA A 35 -47.96 -1.77 -1.97
C ALA A 35 -48.37 -2.05 -3.43
N THR A 36 -49.30 -1.25 -3.97
CA THR A 36 -49.75 -1.30 -5.36
C THR A 36 -48.62 -1.02 -6.37
N TYR A 37 -47.58 -0.28 -5.95
CA TYR A 37 -46.47 0.16 -6.82
C TYR A 37 -45.14 -0.55 -6.50
N LYS A 38 -45.22 -1.64 -5.72
CA LYS A 38 -44.05 -2.41 -5.28
C LYS A 38 -43.29 -2.97 -6.47
N ASP A 39 -41.97 -2.84 -6.43
CA ASP A 39 -41.06 -3.47 -7.38
C ASP A 39 -40.63 -4.85 -6.88
N HIS A 40 -40.49 -5.82 -7.78
CA HIS A 40 -40.09 -7.20 -7.44
C HIS A 40 -38.56 -7.38 -7.39
N THR A 41 -37.81 -6.28 -7.28
CA THR A 41 -36.36 -6.34 -7.15
C THR A 41 -35.98 -7.01 -5.83
N ALA A 42 -35.05 -7.96 -5.89
CA ALA A 42 -34.65 -8.84 -4.77
C ALA A 42 -33.77 -8.12 -3.72
N VAL A 43 -34.22 -6.97 -3.23
CA VAL A 43 -33.57 -6.23 -2.16
C VAL A 43 -34.30 -6.56 -0.85
N ASN A 44 -33.76 -7.51 -0.08
CA ASN A 44 -34.19 -7.75 1.30
C ASN A 44 -33.54 -6.68 2.20
N ASP A 45 -34.32 -5.66 2.55
CA ASP A 45 -34.02 -4.75 3.66
C ASP A 45 -35.27 -4.75 4.55
N ASP A 46 -35.15 -5.22 5.80
CA ASP A 46 -36.27 -5.43 6.73
C ASP A 46 -36.92 -4.11 7.21
N THR A 47 -36.54 -2.96 6.64
CA THR A 47 -36.88 -1.62 7.13
C THR A 47 -37.53 -0.67 6.11
N GLY A 48 -37.88 -1.11 4.89
CA GLY A 48 -38.54 -0.25 3.89
C GLY A 48 -39.19 -0.99 2.72
N LEU A 49 -40.11 -0.31 2.00
CA LEU A 49 -40.81 -0.88 0.84
C LEU A 49 -40.13 -0.43 -0.48
N PRO A 50 -39.70 -1.35 -1.36
CA PRO A 50 -39.15 -0.99 -2.66
C PRO A 50 -40.27 -0.58 -3.62
N VAL A 51 -40.28 0.70 -4.00
CA VAL A 51 -41.30 1.32 -4.86
C VAL A 51 -40.65 1.84 -6.13
N GLN A 52 -41.23 1.52 -7.29
CA GLN A 52 -40.73 1.99 -8.57
C GLN A 52 -41.32 3.37 -8.92
N VAL A 53 -40.44 4.33 -9.20
CA VAL A 53 -40.80 5.68 -9.70
C VAL A 53 -40.25 5.90 -11.11
N CYS A 54 -41.02 6.60 -11.93
CA CYS A 54 -40.74 6.85 -13.35
C CYS A 54 -40.44 8.33 -13.62
N PHE A 55 -39.38 8.59 -14.40
CA PHE A 55 -39.00 9.93 -14.84
C PHE A 55 -39.36 10.10 -16.32
N GLU A 56 -40.40 10.89 -16.62
CA GLU A 56 -40.80 11.21 -18.00
C GLU A 56 -40.61 12.71 -18.29
N ALA A 57 -39.69 13.04 -19.22
CA ALA A 57 -39.28 14.42 -19.47
C ALA A 57 -40.43 15.35 -19.90
N LYS A 58 -41.44 14.83 -20.61
CA LYS A 58 -42.62 15.61 -21.06
C LYS A 58 -43.54 16.04 -19.91
N ARG A 59 -43.41 15.41 -18.75
CA ARG A 59 -44.29 15.60 -17.59
C ARG A 59 -43.56 16.13 -16.35
N LEU A 60 -42.25 16.38 -16.45
CA LEU A 60 -41.54 17.10 -15.40
C LEU A 60 -41.97 18.56 -15.41
N GLU A 61 -42.30 19.08 -14.23
CA GLU A 61 -42.56 20.50 -14.05
C GLU A 61 -41.28 21.32 -14.35
N PRO A 62 -41.42 22.58 -14.81
CA PRO A 62 -40.28 23.45 -15.07
C PRO A 62 -39.40 23.61 -13.82
N VAL A 63 -38.07 23.67 -14.04
CA VAL A 63 -37.06 23.66 -12.97
C VAL A 63 -37.10 24.97 -12.20
N VAL A 64 -37.61 24.92 -10.98
CA VAL A 64 -37.57 26.02 -10.00
C VAL A 64 -36.88 25.50 -8.74
N ALA A 65 -35.85 26.21 -8.27
CA ALA A 65 -35.16 25.85 -7.02
C ALA A 65 -36.19 25.65 -5.88
N PRO A 66 -36.11 24.58 -5.07
CA PRO A 66 -34.99 23.65 -4.86
C PRO A 66 -34.99 22.39 -5.74
N TRP A 67 -35.81 22.33 -6.79
CA TRP A 67 -36.00 21.14 -7.61
C TRP A 67 -34.98 21.07 -8.75
N LEU A 68 -34.53 19.86 -9.08
CA LEU A 68 -33.50 19.60 -10.08
C LEU A 68 -34.10 19.28 -11.45
N ALA A 69 -33.33 19.60 -12.49
CA ALA A 69 -33.66 19.29 -13.87
C ALA A 69 -33.76 17.77 -14.12
N PHE A 70 -34.38 17.41 -15.25
CA PHE A 70 -34.50 16.01 -15.67
C PHE A 70 -33.11 15.31 -15.70
N PRO A 71 -32.94 14.15 -15.05
CA PRO A 71 -31.65 13.46 -14.97
C PRO A 71 -31.21 12.91 -16.33
N ALA A 72 -30.49 13.74 -17.08
CA ALA A 72 -30.09 13.46 -18.46
C ALA A 72 -28.83 12.58 -18.62
N ALA A 73 -28.08 12.36 -17.54
CA ALA A 73 -26.82 11.60 -17.56
C ALA A 73 -26.86 10.40 -16.61
N LYS A 74 -26.17 9.30 -16.99
CA LYS A 74 -26.06 8.06 -16.18
C LYS A 74 -25.48 8.26 -14.77
N ARG A 75 -24.82 9.39 -14.50
CA ARG A 75 -24.21 9.75 -13.20
C ARG A 75 -25.07 10.70 -12.37
N ALA A 76 -26.23 11.13 -12.86
CA ALA A 76 -27.04 12.15 -12.21
C ALA A 76 -27.77 11.67 -10.94
N ILE A 77 -27.99 10.36 -10.79
CA ILE A 77 -28.51 9.72 -9.56
C ILE A 77 -27.75 8.40 -9.40
N VAL A 78 -27.14 8.16 -8.25
CA VAL A 78 -26.36 6.97 -7.89
C VAL A 78 -27.05 6.06 -6.87
N HIS A 79 -26.54 4.84 -6.72
CA HIS A 79 -27.05 3.91 -5.71
C HIS A 79 -26.72 4.46 -4.32
N SER A 80 -27.65 4.31 -3.38
CA SER A 80 -27.63 4.87 -2.02
C SER A 80 -27.91 6.36 -1.89
N ASP A 81 -28.19 7.09 -2.98
CA ASP A 81 -28.65 8.48 -2.87
C ASP A 81 -30.02 8.56 -2.18
N GLU A 82 -30.18 9.50 -1.26
CA GLU A 82 -31.47 9.89 -0.69
C GLU A 82 -32.11 10.94 -1.59
N VAL A 83 -33.32 10.67 -2.08
CA VAL A 83 -34.04 11.60 -2.96
C VAL A 83 -35.45 11.87 -2.43
N LEU A 84 -35.89 13.11 -2.63
CA LEU A 84 -37.27 13.53 -2.46
C LEU A 84 -37.91 13.65 -3.84
N VAL A 85 -39.04 12.98 -4.03
CA VAL A 85 -39.81 13.05 -5.27
C VAL A 85 -41.25 13.42 -4.97
N ASP A 86 -41.78 14.39 -5.71
CA ASP A 86 -43.22 14.63 -5.75
C ASP A 86 -43.77 13.83 -6.93
N VAL A 87 -44.69 12.92 -6.63
CA VAL A 87 -45.21 11.92 -7.55
C VAL A 87 -46.72 11.99 -7.70
N VAL A 88 -47.22 11.44 -8.80
CA VAL A 88 -48.64 11.18 -9.03
C VAL A 88 -48.87 9.76 -9.51
N PRO A 89 -49.97 9.10 -9.08
CA PRO A 89 -50.44 7.85 -9.67
C PRO A 89 -50.61 8.00 -11.17
N HIS A 90 -50.05 7.05 -11.92
CA HIS A 90 -50.18 6.99 -13.37
C HIS A 90 -50.31 5.53 -13.82
N VAL A 91 -51.05 5.32 -14.89
CA VAL A 91 -51.14 4.03 -15.56
C VAL A 91 -50.44 4.18 -16.89
N ASN A 92 -49.37 3.39 -17.11
CA ASN A 92 -48.62 3.46 -18.35
C ASN A 92 -49.43 2.91 -19.54
N ALA A 93 -48.90 3.06 -20.76
CA ALA A 93 -49.57 2.59 -21.99
C ALA A 93 -49.88 1.08 -22.03
N HIS A 94 -49.31 0.30 -21.11
CA HIS A 94 -49.52 -1.14 -20.98
C HIS A 94 -50.45 -1.51 -19.80
N GLY A 95 -51.15 -0.55 -19.22
CA GLY A 95 -52.13 -0.80 -18.14
C GLY A 95 -51.52 -1.03 -16.75
N ARG A 96 -50.21 -0.80 -16.57
CA ARG A 96 -49.53 -1.01 -15.27
C ARG A 96 -49.51 0.27 -14.44
N ALA A 97 -49.91 0.14 -13.18
CA ALA A 97 -49.82 1.22 -12.19
C ALA A 97 -48.36 1.56 -11.88
N GLN A 98 -48.02 2.85 -11.95
CA GLN A 98 -46.69 3.40 -11.70
C GLN A 98 -46.82 4.76 -11.00
N LEU A 99 -45.75 5.17 -10.32
CA LEU A 99 -45.64 6.52 -9.79
C LEU A 99 -44.80 7.36 -10.72
N LEU A 100 -45.40 8.42 -11.25
CA LEU A 100 -44.72 9.34 -12.14
C LEU A 100 -44.16 10.51 -11.34
N VAL A 101 -42.87 10.80 -11.52
CA VAL A 101 -42.18 11.91 -10.87
C VAL A 101 -42.47 13.21 -11.61
N LEU A 102 -43.02 14.19 -10.90
CA LEU A 102 -43.26 15.55 -11.40
C LEU A 102 -42.06 16.47 -11.17
N ARG A 103 -41.41 16.32 -10.01
CA ARG A 103 -40.20 17.05 -9.64
C ARG A 103 -39.43 16.26 -8.59
N TRP A 104 -38.12 16.48 -8.55
CA TRP A 104 -37.23 15.73 -7.67
C TRP A 104 -36.06 16.58 -7.20
N ARG A 105 -35.47 16.20 -6.06
CA ARG A 105 -34.21 16.74 -5.57
C ARG A 105 -33.50 15.70 -4.71
N PHE A 106 -32.20 15.89 -4.51
CA PHE A 106 -31.50 15.17 -3.46
C PHE A 106 -31.97 15.66 -2.11
N LEU A 107 -32.11 14.73 -1.17
CA LEU A 107 -32.51 15.05 0.19
C LEU A 107 -31.37 15.70 1.00
N ASP A 108 -30.22 16.00 0.37
CA ASP A 108 -29.04 16.48 1.08
C ASP A 108 -28.21 17.50 0.27
N THR A 109 -28.87 18.52 -0.31
CA THR A 109 -28.16 19.66 -0.93
C THR A 109 -28.74 21.05 -0.64
N ASP A 110 -29.80 21.17 0.17
CA ASP A 110 -30.21 22.47 0.72
C ASP A 110 -30.11 22.41 2.23
N GLY A 111 -29.08 23.07 2.76
CA GLY A 111 -28.69 23.02 4.16
C GLY A 111 -29.83 23.25 5.14
N LEU A 112 -30.08 22.22 5.94
CA LEU A 112 -30.38 22.28 7.37
C LEU A 112 -30.13 20.87 7.92
N ILE A 113 -28.88 20.41 7.82
CA ILE A 113 -28.39 19.51 8.84
C ILE A 113 -28.36 20.39 10.09
N ASP A 114 -29.14 20.02 11.10
CA ASP A 114 -29.02 20.63 12.40
C ASP A 114 -27.53 20.66 12.75
N PRO A 115 -26.92 21.86 12.94
CA PRO A 115 -25.48 21.97 13.15
C PRO A 115 -25.02 21.10 14.32
N VAL A 116 -25.90 20.82 15.28
CA VAL A 116 -25.67 19.91 16.40
C VAL A 116 -25.56 18.46 15.90
N THR A 117 -26.43 18.00 15.00
CA THR A 117 -26.39 16.65 14.41
C THR A 117 -25.20 16.47 13.44
N ALA A 118 -24.87 17.46 12.60
CA ALA A 118 -23.65 17.44 11.77
C ALA A 118 -22.38 17.43 12.63
N GLN A 119 -22.36 18.21 13.72
CA GLN A 119 -21.30 18.17 14.70
C GLN A 119 -21.28 16.84 15.44
N HIS A 120 -22.42 16.24 15.76
CA HIS A 120 -22.51 14.97 16.47
C HIS A 120 -21.92 13.85 15.61
N ASP A 121 -22.26 13.78 14.32
CA ASP A 121 -21.69 12.80 13.40
C ASP A 121 -20.19 13.05 13.13
N LEU A 122 -19.76 14.32 13.04
CA LEU A 122 -18.35 14.69 12.91
C LEU A 122 -17.55 14.37 14.19
N LEU A 123 -18.13 14.60 15.36
CA LEU A 123 -17.55 14.34 16.69
C LEU A 123 -17.55 12.85 17.01
N GLU A 124 -18.62 12.10 16.74
CA GLU A 124 -18.65 10.64 16.84
C GLU A 124 -17.67 10.03 15.84
N SER A 125 -17.55 10.57 14.63
CA SER A 125 -16.51 10.18 13.68
C SER A 125 -15.12 10.48 14.23
N HIS A 126 -14.87 11.67 14.78
CA HIS A 126 -13.58 12.05 15.37
C HIS A 126 -13.24 11.27 16.64
N LEU A 127 -14.21 10.95 17.50
CA LEU A 127 -14.05 10.15 18.72
C LEU A 127 -13.88 8.66 18.39
N ALA A 128 -14.62 8.14 17.42
CA ALA A 128 -14.43 6.77 16.91
C ALA A 128 -13.08 6.63 16.20
N LYS A 129 -12.65 7.66 15.44
CA LYS A 129 -11.32 7.72 14.83
C LYS A 129 -10.23 7.87 15.89
N ALA A 130 -10.36 8.78 16.85
CA ALA A 130 -9.41 8.96 17.95
C ALA A 130 -9.28 7.69 18.79
N SER A 131 -10.39 6.98 19.03
CA SER A 131 -10.42 5.67 19.68
C SER A 131 -9.73 4.59 18.83
N ALA A 132 -9.99 4.52 17.52
CA ALA A 132 -9.31 3.60 16.60
C ALA A 132 -7.80 3.88 16.48
N ILE A 133 -7.42 5.16 16.48
CA ILE A 133 -6.06 5.69 16.51
C ILE A 133 -5.38 5.25 17.81
N LEU A 134 -5.95 5.55 18.98
CA LEU A 134 -5.44 5.11 20.29
C LEU A 134 -5.30 3.57 20.39
N HIS A 135 -6.17 2.81 19.72
CA HIS A 135 -6.12 1.35 19.68
C HIS A 135 -5.01 0.79 18.76
N HIS A 136 -4.52 1.56 17.79
CA HIS A 136 -3.51 1.14 16.80
C HIS A 136 -2.11 1.79 16.99
N PHE A 137 -1.99 2.80 17.87
CA PHE A 137 -0.71 3.38 18.30
C PHE A 137 0.10 2.47 19.23
N VAL A 138 -0.45 1.32 19.64
CA VAL A 138 0.23 0.37 20.53
C VAL A 138 1.19 -0.53 19.74
N ALA A 139 2.48 -0.18 19.77
CA ALA A 139 3.51 -1.23 19.74
C ALA A 139 3.33 -2.07 21.02
N LEU A 140 2.75 -3.26 20.89
CA LEU A 140 2.64 -4.23 21.99
C LEU A 140 4.04 -4.80 22.27
N PRO A 141 4.67 -4.53 23.42
CA PRO A 141 5.70 -5.41 23.94
C PRO A 141 5.03 -6.71 24.42
N LYS A 142 5.75 -7.82 24.27
CA LYS A 142 5.23 -9.17 24.50
C LYS A 142 4.65 -9.41 25.91
N ARG A 143 3.53 -10.16 25.89
CA ARG A 143 2.87 -10.94 26.97
C ARG A 143 2.01 -10.15 27.97
N LEU A 144 0.68 -10.19 27.77
CA LEU A 144 -0.27 -10.96 28.58
C LEU A 144 -1.68 -10.89 27.96
N HIS A 145 -2.20 -12.07 27.60
CA HIS A 145 -3.57 -12.46 27.20
C HIS A 145 -4.28 -11.76 26.02
N PRO A 146 -4.90 -12.53 25.10
CA PRO A 146 -5.78 -11.98 24.08
C PRO A 146 -7.11 -11.54 24.72
N LEU A 147 -7.46 -10.27 24.59
CA LEU A 147 -8.85 -9.86 24.75
C LEU A 147 -9.65 -10.39 23.55
N PRO A 148 -10.83 -11.01 23.74
CA PRO A 148 -11.56 -11.65 22.65
C PRO A 148 -12.07 -10.60 21.65
N ALA A 149 -11.76 -10.83 20.36
CA ALA A 149 -12.15 -10.01 19.21
C ALA A 149 -13.65 -10.09 18.84
N ARG A 150 -14.56 -10.15 19.82
CA ARG A 150 -16.01 -10.18 19.58
C ARG A 150 -16.78 -9.40 20.63
N LEU A 151 -16.94 -8.10 20.43
CA LEU A 151 -18.02 -7.34 21.04
C LEU A 151 -18.75 -6.54 19.95
N SER A 152 -19.66 -7.24 19.28
CA SER A 152 -20.67 -6.68 18.40
C SER A 152 -21.97 -6.49 19.18
N TRP A 153 -22.11 -5.45 20.00
CA TRP A 153 -23.41 -4.89 20.44
C TRP A 153 -23.25 -3.64 21.32
N LEU A 154 -24.27 -2.77 21.25
CA LEU A 154 -24.58 -1.53 21.99
C LEU A 154 -24.21 -0.19 21.34
N LYS A 155 -25.11 0.25 20.44
CA LYS A 155 -25.31 1.67 20.12
C LYS A 155 -26.07 2.36 21.26
N THR A 156 -25.80 3.67 21.37
CA THR A 156 -26.52 4.76 22.09
C THR A 156 -26.25 5.07 23.57
N ALA A 157 -25.19 4.57 24.22
CA ALA A 157 -24.74 5.17 25.52
C ALA A 157 -23.24 5.02 25.83
N LEU A 158 -22.43 4.49 24.91
CA LEU A 158 -21.09 3.94 25.20
C LEU A 158 -19.84 4.66 24.66
N PRO A 159 -19.85 5.84 24.02
CA PRO A 159 -18.61 6.53 23.66
C PRO A 159 -17.79 6.97 24.90
N GLY A 160 -18.44 7.58 25.89
CA GLY A 160 -17.77 8.12 27.08
C GLY A 160 -17.15 7.04 27.97
N ALA A 161 -17.85 5.92 28.18
CA ALA A 161 -17.37 4.81 29.00
C ALA A 161 -16.21 4.05 28.34
N ALA A 162 -16.25 3.86 27.02
CA ALA A 162 -15.15 3.25 26.27
C ALA A 162 -13.92 4.16 26.25
N VAL A 163 -14.09 5.48 26.06
CA VAL A 163 -13.01 6.46 26.11
C VAL A 163 -12.40 6.52 27.53
N ALA A 164 -13.21 6.47 28.59
CA ALA A 164 -12.74 6.38 29.97
C ALA A 164 -11.98 5.11 30.28
N LEU A 165 -12.47 3.96 29.82
CA LEU A 165 -11.80 2.69 29.97
C LEU A 165 -10.46 2.66 29.22
N CYS A 166 -10.43 3.12 27.97
CA CYS A 166 -9.21 3.19 27.16
C CYS A 166 -8.19 4.18 27.74
N CYS A 167 -8.62 5.39 28.15
CA CYS A 167 -7.73 6.37 28.77
C CYS A 167 -7.19 5.87 30.12
N GLY A 168 -8.02 5.18 30.90
CA GLY A 168 -7.63 4.56 32.16
C GLY A 168 -6.59 3.45 31.97
N ILE A 169 -6.82 2.55 30.99
CA ILE A 169 -5.87 1.48 30.66
C ILE A 169 -4.55 2.07 30.13
N LEU A 170 -4.61 3.06 29.23
CA LEU A 170 -3.42 3.69 28.65
C LEU A 170 -2.63 4.49 29.69
N SER A 171 -3.30 5.19 30.61
CA SER A 171 -2.64 5.91 31.70
C SER A 171 -2.05 4.96 32.74
N HIS A 172 -2.71 3.85 33.07
CA HIS A 172 -2.17 2.83 33.98
C HIS A 172 -0.97 2.09 33.38
N GLN A 173 -0.82 2.10 32.05
CA GLN A 173 0.33 1.52 31.35
C GLN A 173 1.45 2.55 31.06
N ASP A 174 1.38 3.76 31.64
CA ASP A 174 2.29 4.88 31.39
C ASP A 174 2.43 5.27 29.90
N ARG A 175 1.41 4.98 29.07
CA ARG A 175 1.43 5.22 27.62
C ARG A 175 0.98 6.62 27.22
N ILE A 176 0.12 7.22 28.05
CA ILE A 176 -0.28 8.61 27.99
C ILE A 176 -0.19 9.17 29.41
N GLY A 177 0.19 10.44 29.56
CA GLY A 177 0.25 11.07 30.88
C GLY A 177 -1.14 11.14 31.51
N LEU A 178 -1.21 11.04 32.85
CA LEU A 178 -2.44 11.28 33.64
C LEU A 178 -3.10 12.63 33.27
N PRO A 179 -2.35 13.73 33.02
CA PRO A 179 -2.94 15.01 32.58
C PRO A 179 -3.57 14.91 31.18
N THR A 180 -2.96 14.17 30.26
CA THR A 180 -3.42 13.97 28.88
C THR A 180 -4.67 13.09 28.86
N ALA A 181 -4.69 12.01 29.67
CA ALA A 181 -5.87 11.18 29.89
C ALA A 181 -7.03 11.98 30.50
N ALA A 182 -6.74 12.78 31.53
CA ALA A 182 -7.72 13.65 32.17
C ALA A 182 -8.25 14.74 31.21
N ALA A 183 -7.40 15.30 30.34
CA ALA A 183 -7.79 16.27 29.33
C ALA A 183 -8.65 15.65 28.23
N ILE A 184 -8.31 14.46 27.72
CA ILE A 184 -9.13 13.72 26.76
C ILE A 184 -10.50 13.42 27.37
N LEU A 185 -10.53 12.95 28.63
CA LEU A 185 -11.76 12.65 29.33
C LEU A 185 -12.59 13.89 29.61
N SER A 186 -11.98 14.96 30.12
CA SER A 186 -12.63 16.24 30.37
C SER A 186 -13.19 16.84 29.09
N THR A 187 -12.43 16.84 28.00
CA THR A 187 -12.87 17.39 26.71
C THR A 187 -14.03 16.57 26.13
N SER A 188 -13.91 15.24 26.16
CA SER A 188 -14.95 14.31 25.70
C SER A 188 -16.23 14.44 26.54
N TRP A 189 -16.10 14.60 27.85
CA TRP A 189 -17.22 14.74 28.78
C TRP A 189 -17.86 16.13 28.70
N THR A 190 -17.06 17.19 28.51
CA THR A 190 -17.56 18.55 28.31
C THR A 190 -18.33 18.65 27.00
N LEU A 191 -17.82 18.04 25.92
CA LEU A 191 -18.51 17.94 24.63
C LEU A 191 -19.83 17.15 24.71
N LEU A 192 -19.85 16.04 25.46
CA LEU A 192 -21.06 15.26 25.73
C LEU A 192 -22.05 16.02 26.64
N ALA A 193 -21.57 16.87 27.53
CA ALA A 193 -22.39 17.64 28.48
C ALA A 193 -22.93 18.96 27.90
N THR A 194 -22.32 19.50 26.84
CA THR A 194 -22.74 20.78 26.21
C THR A 194 -23.77 20.62 25.08
N GLN A 195 -24.48 19.49 25.01
CA GLN A 195 -25.42 19.10 23.94
C GLN A 195 -26.49 20.15 23.59
N ASP A 196 -26.85 21.09 24.48
CA ASP A 196 -27.94 22.06 24.23
C ASP A 196 -27.57 23.56 24.32
N VAL A 197 -26.41 23.97 24.85
CA VAL A 197 -26.23 25.37 25.32
C VAL A 197 -25.18 26.18 24.54
N TRP A 198 -24.30 25.56 23.75
CA TRP A 198 -23.07 26.22 23.26
C TRP A 198 -23.02 26.58 21.77
N ALA A 199 -24.16 26.56 21.07
CA ALA A 199 -24.20 26.53 19.60
C ALA A 199 -23.95 27.85 18.83
N GLN A 200 -23.67 29.01 19.45
CA GLN A 200 -23.66 30.27 18.67
C GLN A 200 -22.46 31.23 18.85
N ARG A 201 -21.52 31.01 19.78
CA ARG A 201 -20.43 31.99 20.01
C ARG A 201 -18.99 31.51 19.89
N MET A 202 -18.73 30.21 19.73
CA MET A 202 -17.36 29.65 19.71
C MET A 202 -17.08 28.74 18.51
N LEU A 203 -17.73 28.99 17.37
CA LEU A 203 -17.51 28.22 16.12
C LEU A 203 -16.08 28.26 15.52
N PRO A 204 -15.15 29.19 15.87
CA PRO A 204 -13.76 29.11 15.40
C PRO A 204 -12.79 28.34 16.31
N GLN A 205 -13.21 27.85 17.48
CA GLN A 205 -12.28 27.38 18.52
C GLN A 205 -12.64 26.00 19.09
N LEU A 206 -12.84 24.99 18.22
CA LEU A 206 -12.64 23.62 18.69
C LEU A 206 -11.14 23.46 18.99
N PRO A 207 -10.75 23.08 20.22
CA PRO A 207 -9.35 22.84 20.51
C PRO A 207 -8.84 21.71 19.58
N PRO A 208 -7.61 21.81 19.07
CA PRO A 208 -7.02 20.70 18.33
C PRO A 208 -7.11 19.43 19.18
N LEU A 209 -7.36 18.28 18.53
CA LEU A 209 -7.26 16.98 19.20
C LEU A 209 -6.01 16.99 20.09
N PRO A 210 -6.10 16.61 21.38
CA PRO A 210 -4.97 16.67 22.29
C PRO A 210 -3.81 15.92 21.67
N GLU A 211 -2.62 16.54 21.69
CA GLU A 211 -1.42 15.92 21.17
C GLU A 211 -1.29 14.54 21.82
N ALA A 212 -1.16 13.49 21.01
CA ALA A 212 -0.80 12.19 21.54
C ALA A 212 0.63 12.32 22.10
N ASP A 213 0.72 12.60 23.40
CA ASP A 213 1.97 12.53 24.17
C ASP A 213 2.37 11.06 24.25
N MET A 214 2.99 10.59 23.18
CA MET A 214 3.62 9.29 23.16
C MET A 214 5.07 9.45 23.58
N ALA A 215 5.48 8.67 24.58
CA ALA A 215 6.89 8.52 24.92
C ALA A 215 7.67 7.99 23.70
N VAL A 216 8.46 8.86 23.07
CA VAL A 216 9.45 8.45 22.08
C VAL A 216 10.64 7.90 22.84
N ASP A 217 10.97 6.62 22.65
CA ASP A 217 12.23 6.09 23.14
C ASP A 217 13.36 6.73 22.31
N PRO A 218 14.23 7.57 22.90
CA PRO A 218 15.29 8.24 22.16
C PRO A 218 16.33 7.26 21.59
N ASN A 219 16.38 6.03 22.10
CA ASN A 219 17.36 5.02 21.71
C ASN A 219 16.87 4.07 20.61
N VAL A 220 15.60 4.16 20.20
CA VAL A 220 15.01 3.26 19.22
C VAL A 220 14.39 4.07 18.09
N CYS A 221 14.72 3.71 16.86
CA CYS A 221 14.09 4.27 15.67
C CYS A 221 13.18 3.22 15.03
N ARG A 222 11.91 3.56 14.79
CA ARG A 222 11.00 2.71 14.00
C ARG A 222 11.00 3.14 12.54
N LEU A 223 11.17 2.19 11.65
CA LEU A 223 11.30 2.40 10.21
C LEU A 223 10.34 1.49 9.44
N PHE A 224 10.17 1.82 8.17
CA PHE A 224 9.76 0.83 7.19
C PHE A 224 10.61 0.94 5.93
N ALA A 225 10.72 -0.17 5.23
CA ALA A 225 11.40 -0.25 3.95
C ALA A 225 10.45 -0.72 2.87
N THR A 226 10.60 -0.21 1.64
CA THR A 226 9.99 -0.85 0.47
C THR A 226 10.91 -1.95 -0.03
N VAL A 227 10.33 -3.08 -0.43
CA VAL A 227 11.04 -4.30 -0.83
C VAL A 227 10.45 -4.78 -2.15
N PRO A 228 11.26 -5.34 -3.08
CA PRO A 228 10.69 -5.98 -4.25
C PRO A 228 9.70 -7.08 -3.81
N GLY A 229 8.51 -7.09 -4.41
CA GLY A 229 7.43 -7.98 -3.98
C GLY A 229 7.88 -9.44 -3.94
N GLY A 230 7.47 -10.17 -2.90
CA GLY A 230 7.82 -11.58 -2.76
C GLY A 230 9.17 -11.85 -2.10
N PHE A 231 9.88 -10.84 -1.57
CA PHE A 231 11.14 -11.01 -0.81
C PHE A 231 11.12 -10.38 0.59
N GLN A 232 9.95 -10.11 1.17
CA GLN A 232 9.85 -9.42 2.46
C GLN A 232 10.50 -10.19 3.62
N ASP A 233 10.36 -11.50 3.63
CA ASP A 233 11.01 -12.41 4.58
C ASP A 233 12.54 -12.46 4.40
N VAL A 234 13.01 -12.44 3.14
CA VAL A 234 14.45 -12.34 2.84
C VAL A 234 14.98 -11.02 3.36
N ALA A 235 14.29 -9.90 3.08
CA ALA A 235 14.69 -8.60 3.57
C ALA A 235 14.68 -8.54 5.10
N ALA A 236 13.68 -9.11 5.77
CA ALA A 236 13.66 -9.23 7.21
C ALA A 236 14.90 -9.97 7.75
N GLY A 237 15.32 -11.05 7.09
CA GLY A 237 16.55 -11.75 7.45
C GLY A 237 17.80 -10.86 7.36
N GLU A 238 17.91 -9.99 6.35
CA GLU A 238 19.05 -9.05 6.24
C GLU A 238 18.99 -7.98 7.34
N LEU A 239 17.79 -7.47 7.64
CA LEU A 239 17.57 -6.45 8.65
C LEU A 239 17.96 -6.96 10.05
N ILE A 240 17.60 -8.20 10.39
CA ILE A 240 18.00 -8.82 11.66
C ILE A 240 19.52 -8.95 11.73
N GLU A 241 20.13 -9.47 10.66
CA GLU A 241 21.56 -9.78 10.61
C GLU A 241 22.46 -8.54 10.66
N LYS A 242 22.12 -7.48 9.90
CA LYS A 242 23.03 -6.34 9.68
C LYS A 242 22.76 -5.15 10.59
N VAL A 243 21.52 -4.98 11.05
CA VAL A 243 21.11 -3.77 11.81
C VAL A 243 20.40 -4.10 13.12
N ASP A 244 20.46 -5.36 13.56
CA ASP A 244 19.84 -5.84 14.80
C ASP A 244 18.35 -5.50 14.87
N ALA A 245 17.66 -5.62 13.73
CA ALA A 245 16.25 -5.26 13.65
C ALA A 245 15.37 -6.15 14.52
N PHE A 246 14.38 -5.53 15.16
CA PHE A 246 13.38 -6.19 15.99
C PHE A 246 11.98 -5.62 15.72
N ASP A 247 10.96 -6.27 16.28
CA ASP A 247 9.54 -5.93 16.06
C ASP A 247 9.18 -5.77 14.57
N ILE A 248 9.47 -6.83 13.83
CA ILE A 248 9.36 -6.89 12.38
C ILE A 248 7.94 -7.30 11.97
N GLU A 249 7.35 -6.50 11.10
CA GLU A 249 6.06 -6.75 10.47
C GLU A 249 6.22 -6.79 8.95
N LEU A 250 5.75 -7.88 8.35
CA LEU A 250 5.79 -8.07 6.90
C LEU A 250 4.49 -7.57 6.27
N LEU A 251 4.60 -6.59 5.38
CA LEU A 251 3.49 -6.06 4.60
C LEU A 251 3.71 -6.35 3.11
N GLU A 252 2.70 -6.13 2.28
CA GLU A 252 2.86 -6.31 0.83
C GLU A 252 3.88 -5.30 0.25
N GLY A 253 5.00 -5.83 -0.26
CA GLY A 253 6.12 -5.06 -0.79
C GLY A 253 6.81 -4.15 0.22
N LYS A 254 6.61 -4.36 1.53
CA LYS A 254 7.18 -3.52 2.60
C LYS A 254 7.51 -4.35 3.84
N VAL A 255 8.45 -3.85 4.63
CA VAL A 255 8.78 -4.40 5.95
C VAL A 255 8.82 -3.24 6.93
N VAL A 256 8.05 -3.31 8.02
CA VAL A 256 8.11 -2.36 9.14
C VAL A 256 8.96 -3.00 10.23
N PHE A 257 9.85 -2.25 10.85
CA PHE A 257 10.80 -2.79 11.84
C PHE A 257 11.34 -1.69 12.73
N SER A 258 11.94 -2.05 13.86
CA SER A 258 12.66 -1.14 14.75
C SER A 258 14.13 -1.50 14.81
N ILE A 259 14.98 -0.51 15.03
CA ILE A 259 16.41 -0.69 15.25
C ILE A 259 16.88 0.15 16.45
N PRO A 260 17.96 -0.26 17.13
CA PRO A 260 18.69 0.64 18.03
C PRO A 260 19.25 1.83 17.25
N LEU A 261 19.23 3.04 17.80
CA LEU A 261 19.73 4.23 17.12
C LEU A 261 21.24 4.13 16.78
N ALA A 262 22.00 3.40 17.59
CA ALA A 262 23.41 3.06 17.31
C ALA A 262 23.59 2.27 16.00
N ALA A 263 22.55 1.57 15.53
CA ALA A 263 22.56 0.83 14.27
C ALA A 263 22.36 1.72 13.03
N LEU A 264 21.97 2.99 13.21
CA LEU A 264 21.59 3.89 12.13
C LEU A 264 22.62 3.99 10.99
N PRO A 265 23.94 4.10 11.24
CA PRO A 265 24.95 4.14 10.16
C PRO A 265 24.98 2.86 9.32
N ARG A 266 24.65 1.71 9.91
CA ARG A 266 24.68 0.40 9.24
C ARG A 266 23.55 0.23 8.22
N LEU A 267 22.49 1.05 8.25
CA LEU A 267 21.40 1.00 7.27
C LEU A 267 21.87 1.15 5.81
N ARG A 268 23.00 1.86 5.59
CA ARG A 268 23.60 2.00 4.24
C ARG A 268 24.17 0.71 3.68
N SER A 269 24.36 -0.33 4.51
CA SER A 269 24.88 -1.65 4.10
C SER A 269 23.81 -2.61 3.57
N LEU A 270 22.53 -2.24 3.68
CA LEU A 270 21.40 -3.06 3.25
C LEU A 270 21.28 -3.07 1.72
N ARG A 271 20.91 -4.22 1.15
CA ARG A 271 20.78 -4.39 -0.31
C ARG A 271 19.53 -5.15 -0.75
N SER A 272 18.78 -5.75 0.18
CA SER A 272 17.53 -6.43 -0.10
C SER A 272 16.34 -5.49 -0.28
N ILE A 273 16.49 -4.22 0.09
CA ILE A 273 15.42 -3.22 0.13
C ILE A 273 15.61 -2.16 -0.95
N GLU A 274 14.52 -1.49 -1.37
CA GLU A 274 14.57 -0.42 -2.37
C GLU A 274 14.72 0.98 -1.75
N LYS A 275 13.93 1.31 -0.72
CA LYS A 275 13.98 2.60 -0.01
C LYS A 275 13.72 2.42 1.48
N LEU A 276 14.20 3.36 2.28
CA LEU A 276 14.06 3.42 3.73
C LEU A 276 13.30 4.68 4.16
N TYR A 277 12.45 4.52 5.18
CA TYR A 277 11.65 5.59 5.75
C TYR A 277 11.61 5.47 7.27
N VAL A 278 11.73 6.59 7.98
CA VAL A 278 11.35 6.66 9.39
C VAL A 278 9.83 6.65 9.46
N LEU A 279 9.25 5.75 10.25
CA LEU A 279 7.80 5.60 10.35
C LEU A 279 7.21 6.78 11.14
N LEU A 280 6.30 7.53 10.51
CA LEU A 280 5.57 8.62 11.16
C LEU A 280 4.16 8.20 11.59
N LEU A 281 3.48 7.41 10.75
CA LEU A 281 2.13 6.91 11.04
C LEU A 281 1.91 5.59 10.31
N LYS A 282 1.29 4.63 10.98
CA LYS A 282 0.66 3.48 10.37
C LYS A 282 -0.72 3.35 10.98
N ALA A 283 -1.75 3.54 10.18
CA ALA A 283 -3.11 3.49 10.68
C ALA A 283 -4.04 2.79 9.68
N SER A 284 -4.91 1.94 10.22
CA SER A 284 -6.00 1.29 9.49
C SER A 284 -7.30 2.02 9.80
N ASP A 285 -8.28 1.89 8.92
CA ASP A 285 -9.64 2.42 9.08
C ASP A 285 -9.73 3.95 9.21
N VAL A 286 -8.66 4.68 8.91
CA VAL A 286 -8.64 6.16 8.96
C VAL A 286 -9.35 6.76 7.75
N LEU A 287 -9.31 6.09 6.61
CA LEU A 287 -9.88 6.59 5.35
C LEU A 287 -11.20 5.89 5.07
N ALA A 288 -12.28 6.56 5.44
CA ALA A 288 -13.64 6.11 5.19
C ALA A 288 -14.47 7.35 4.85
N SER A 289 -14.60 7.68 3.56
CA SER A 289 -15.68 8.52 2.97
C SER A 289 -15.25 9.24 1.68
N ALA A 290 -16.23 9.87 1.02
CA ALA A 290 -16.03 10.87 -0.03
C ALA A 290 -15.15 12.09 0.38
N HIS A 291 -14.80 12.23 1.67
CA HIS A 291 -14.05 13.36 2.24
C HIS A 291 -12.56 13.09 2.42
N VAL A 292 -11.99 12.11 1.72
CA VAL A 292 -10.57 11.72 1.79
C VAL A 292 -9.57 12.91 1.74
N LEU A 293 -9.90 14.00 1.03
CA LEU A 293 -9.07 15.22 1.00
C LEU A 293 -9.00 15.90 2.37
N GLY A 294 -10.15 16.10 3.02
CA GLY A 294 -10.22 16.68 4.36
C GLY A 294 -9.48 15.81 5.37
N GLN A 295 -9.62 14.49 5.25
CA GLN A 295 -8.92 13.54 6.13
C GLN A 295 -7.40 13.60 5.97
N LEU A 296 -6.89 13.67 4.74
CA LEU A 296 -5.45 13.82 4.52
C LEU A 296 -4.92 15.20 4.91
N GLN A 297 -5.74 16.25 4.76
CA GLN A 297 -5.33 17.62 5.07
C GLN A 297 -5.42 17.97 6.56
N HIS A 298 -6.33 17.36 7.30
CA HIS A 298 -6.63 17.74 8.69
C HIS A 298 -6.43 16.57 9.64
N ASP A 299 -7.13 15.44 9.42
CA ASP A 299 -7.13 14.30 10.35
C ASP A 299 -5.74 13.65 10.46
N VAL A 300 -5.11 13.31 9.33
CA VAL A 300 -3.81 12.62 9.32
C VAL A 300 -2.70 13.45 9.97
N PRO A 301 -2.50 14.74 9.66
CA PRO A 301 -1.52 15.57 10.36
C PRO A 301 -1.83 15.78 11.84
N ALA A 302 -3.11 15.84 12.23
CA ALA A 302 -3.51 16.03 13.62
C ALA A 302 -3.10 14.86 14.51
N VAL A 303 -3.05 13.64 13.95
CA VAL A 303 -2.77 12.42 14.71
C VAL A 303 -1.29 12.07 14.73
N VAL A 304 -0.45 12.73 13.92
CA VAL A 304 1.00 12.54 13.94
C VAL A 304 1.59 13.38 15.07
N PRO A 305 2.21 12.77 16.10
CA PRO A 305 2.80 13.52 17.21
C PRO A 305 3.94 14.43 16.72
N ARG A 306 3.99 15.67 17.20
CA ARG A 306 5.08 16.61 16.89
C ARG A 306 6.43 16.02 17.24
N ALA A 307 6.55 15.41 18.43
CA ALA A 307 7.77 14.76 18.88
C ALA A 307 8.32 13.70 17.91
N TYR A 308 7.44 12.94 17.23
CA TYR A 308 7.85 11.93 16.26
C TYR A 308 8.40 12.55 14.97
N VAL A 309 7.81 13.66 14.50
CA VAL A 309 8.33 14.39 13.33
C VAL A 309 9.69 15.00 13.64
N GLU A 310 9.83 15.62 14.83
CA GLU A 310 11.10 16.15 15.32
C GLU A 310 12.17 15.07 15.42
N HIS A 311 11.82 13.91 16.01
CA HIS A 311 12.71 12.77 16.09
C HIS A 311 13.10 12.26 14.69
N ALA A 312 12.16 12.14 13.75
CA ALA A 312 12.46 11.71 12.39
C ALA A 312 13.39 12.68 11.64
N LEU A 313 13.23 13.99 11.84
CA LEU A 313 14.12 15.01 11.29
C LEU A 313 15.53 14.93 11.91
N SER A 314 15.61 14.70 13.23
CA SER A 314 16.88 14.44 13.93
C SER A 314 17.57 13.18 13.40
N VAL A 315 16.83 12.08 13.23
CA VAL A 315 17.35 10.84 12.64
C VAL A 315 17.85 11.07 11.22
N TYR A 316 17.11 11.82 10.39
CA TYR A 316 17.55 12.18 9.05
C TYR A 316 18.84 13.01 9.07
N GLN A 317 18.92 14.01 9.95
CA GLN A 317 20.10 14.85 10.14
C GLN A 317 21.32 14.01 10.56
N ALA A 318 21.16 13.10 11.53
CA ALA A 318 22.21 12.22 11.98
C ALA A 318 22.65 11.22 10.89
N PHE A 319 21.70 10.64 10.16
CA PHE A 319 21.96 9.66 9.09
C PHE A 319 22.75 10.26 7.92
N HIS A 320 22.54 11.54 7.61
CA HIS A 320 23.26 12.28 6.56
C HIS A 320 24.38 13.18 7.08
N THR A 321 24.61 13.22 8.39
CA THR A 321 25.64 14.05 9.04
C THR A 321 25.50 15.53 8.67
N LEU A 322 24.27 16.05 8.65
CA LEU A 322 23.98 17.43 8.26
C LEU A 322 24.16 18.39 9.44
N GLU A 323 24.76 19.55 9.18
CA GLU A 323 24.92 20.62 10.18
C GLU A 323 23.60 21.36 10.44
N ARG A 324 22.80 21.56 9.38
CA ARG A 324 21.52 22.25 9.46
C ARG A 324 20.36 21.27 9.52
N ARG A 325 19.32 21.66 10.26
CA ARG A 325 18.04 20.97 10.30
C ARG A 325 17.30 21.15 8.95
N PRO A 326 16.68 20.10 8.40
CA PRO A 326 15.80 20.22 7.23
C PRO A 326 14.62 21.16 7.51
N GLN A 327 14.33 22.06 6.56
CA GLN A 327 13.23 23.02 6.66
C GLN A 327 12.22 22.86 5.53
N THR A 328 12.62 22.28 4.40
CA THR A 328 11.78 22.10 3.23
C THR A 328 11.44 20.63 3.01
N PHE A 329 10.25 20.35 2.47
CA PHE A 329 9.81 18.99 2.22
C PHE A 329 8.98 18.86 0.95
N ARG A 330 8.94 17.66 0.36
CA ARG A 330 7.91 17.28 -0.61
C ARG A 330 7.07 16.14 -0.09
N VAL A 331 5.83 16.02 -0.59
CA VAL A 331 5.01 14.84 -0.38
C VAL A 331 4.99 13.97 -1.64
N THR A 332 5.27 12.68 -1.46
CA THR A 332 5.06 11.65 -2.48
C THR A 332 3.98 10.71 -1.98
N LEU A 333 2.81 10.74 -2.61
CA LEU A 333 1.70 9.85 -2.28
C LEU A 333 1.60 8.73 -3.30
N ARG A 334 1.50 7.49 -2.84
CA ARG A 334 1.14 6.32 -3.64
C ARG A 334 -0.27 5.89 -3.27
N LEU A 335 -1.16 5.85 -4.26
CA LEU A 335 -2.53 5.39 -4.07
C LEU A 335 -2.67 3.94 -4.54
N SER A 336 -3.27 3.09 -3.70
CA SER A 336 -3.73 1.75 -4.05
C SER A 336 -5.26 1.70 -3.91
N GLY A 337 -5.94 1.08 -4.88
CA GLY A 337 -7.41 1.06 -4.94
C GLY A 337 -7.99 2.26 -5.70
N VAL A 338 -9.30 2.45 -5.63
CA VAL A 338 -10.04 3.43 -6.44
C VAL A 338 -10.56 4.58 -5.57
N ALA A 339 -9.81 5.70 -5.51
CA ALA A 339 -10.22 6.90 -4.80
C ALA A 339 -11.07 7.86 -5.66
N PRO A 340 -11.93 8.70 -5.04
CA PRO A 340 -12.74 9.70 -5.75
C PRO A 340 -11.95 10.93 -6.23
N ARG A 341 -10.64 11.00 -5.94
CA ARG A 341 -9.74 12.11 -6.23
C ARG A 341 -8.42 11.61 -6.78
N SER A 342 -7.74 12.46 -7.54
CA SER A 342 -6.46 12.12 -8.15
C SER A 342 -5.35 12.00 -7.11
N GLN A 343 -4.34 11.18 -7.39
CA GLN A 343 -3.18 11.03 -6.50
C GLN A 343 -2.48 12.37 -6.22
N LEU A 344 -2.47 13.28 -7.20
CA LEU A 344 -1.89 14.62 -7.06
C LEU A 344 -2.66 15.47 -6.05
N GLU A 345 -3.99 15.51 -6.15
CA GLU A 345 -4.84 16.26 -5.21
C GLU A 345 -4.70 15.71 -3.78
N LEU A 346 -4.65 14.39 -3.62
CA LEU A 346 -4.44 13.76 -2.32
C LEU A 346 -3.07 14.13 -1.72
N ALA A 347 -2.02 14.16 -2.55
CA ALA A 347 -0.68 14.57 -2.12
C ALA A 347 -0.64 16.04 -1.70
N GLN A 348 -1.31 16.92 -2.45
CA GLN A 348 -1.43 18.36 -2.14
C GLN A 348 -2.18 18.59 -0.83
N ALA A 349 -3.28 17.87 -0.60
CA ALA A 349 -4.04 17.93 0.64
C ALA A 349 -3.16 17.56 1.85
N LEU A 350 -2.44 16.44 1.76
CA LEU A 350 -1.50 16.02 2.80
C LEU A 350 -0.38 17.04 3.01
N ALA A 351 0.21 17.60 1.94
CA ALA A 351 1.25 18.61 2.04
C ALA A 351 0.76 19.88 2.76
N ALA A 352 -0.44 20.37 2.42
CA ALA A 352 -1.03 21.53 3.08
C ALA A 352 -1.25 21.29 4.58
N GLY A 353 -1.68 20.08 4.94
CA GLY A 353 -1.86 19.67 6.33
C GLY A 353 -0.55 19.60 7.13
N MET A 354 0.47 18.98 6.55
CA MET A 354 1.80 18.88 7.17
C MET A 354 2.46 20.25 7.34
N HIS A 355 2.37 21.13 6.34
CA HIS A 355 2.89 22.50 6.41
C HIS A 355 2.27 23.30 7.56
N ARG A 356 0.92 23.29 7.64
CA ARG A 356 0.17 24.01 8.69
C ARG A 356 0.57 23.55 10.10
N ARG A 357 0.86 22.25 10.28
CA ARG A 357 1.08 21.65 11.59
C ARG A 357 2.54 21.65 12.06
N PHE A 358 3.47 21.40 11.15
CA PHE A 358 4.89 21.17 11.49
C PHE A 358 5.82 22.29 11.04
N GLN A 359 5.29 23.37 10.43
CA GLN A 359 6.06 24.55 10.01
C GLN A 359 7.22 24.23 9.03
N LEU A 360 7.16 23.10 8.33
CA LEU A 360 8.03 22.77 7.21
C LEU A 360 7.49 23.43 5.94
N SER A 361 8.35 23.93 5.06
CA SER A 361 7.95 24.59 3.81
C SER A 361 7.84 23.58 2.66
N PRO A 362 6.68 23.47 1.97
CA PRO A 362 6.52 22.54 0.87
C PRO A 362 7.29 23.03 -0.37
N GLU A 363 8.22 22.22 -0.88
CA GLU A 363 9.01 22.47 -2.08
C GLU A 363 9.00 21.24 -3.00
N LEU A 364 8.82 21.45 -4.32
CA LEU A 364 8.71 20.33 -5.27
C LEU A 364 10.06 19.87 -5.85
N LYS A 365 11.02 20.79 -5.98
CA LYS A 365 12.32 20.56 -6.61
C LYS A 365 13.46 20.51 -5.59
N ASP A 366 13.72 21.61 -4.92
CA ASP A 366 14.86 21.78 -4.02
C ASP A 366 14.48 21.53 -2.55
N PHE A 367 13.82 20.39 -2.30
CA PHE A 367 13.40 19.99 -0.97
C PHE A 367 14.53 19.27 -0.20
N ASP A 368 14.58 19.47 1.11
CA ASP A 368 15.52 18.77 1.99
C ASP A 368 15.06 17.31 2.17
N VAL A 369 13.80 17.08 2.57
CA VAL A 369 13.25 15.76 2.90
C VAL A 369 12.01 15.36 2.10
N GLU A 370 11.85 14.08 1.80
CA GLU A 370 10.64 13.53 1.17
C GLU A 370 9.75 12.87 2.23
N ILE A 371 8.49 13.26 2.32
CA ILE A 371 7.46 12.58 3.10
C ILE A 371 6.71 11.65 2.16
N PHE A 372 6.83 10.36 2.38
CA PHE A 372 6.16 9.33 1.61
C PHE A 372 4.89 8.88 2.33
N SER A 373 3.78 8.80 1.59
CA SER A 373 2.53 8.24 2.07
C SER A 373 2.03 7.16 1.12
N HIS A 374 1.76 5.96 1.64
CA HIS A 374 1.04 4.93 0.92
C HIS A 374 -0.39 4.85 1.46
N VAL A 375 -1.33 5.23 0.61
CA VAL A 375 -2.76 5.24 0.90
C VAL A 375 -3.42 4.05 0.21
N GLN A 376 -4.03 3.17 0.99
CA GLN A 376 -4.91 2.12 0.47
C GLN A 376 -6.34 2.60 0.63
N TYR A 377 -7.08 2.74 -0.47
CA TYR A 377 -8.43 3.26 -0.49
C TYR A 377 -9.42 2.17 -0.99
N PRO A 378 -10.57 1.95 -0.31
CA PRO A 378 -11.61 1.02 -0.75
C PRO A 378 -12.29 1.47 -2.06
N PRO A 379 -12.61 0.61 -3.05
CA PRO A 379 -12.30 -0.82 -3.23
C PRO A 379 -10.93 -1.06 -3.94
N PRO A 380 -10.33 -2.27 -3.89
CA PRO A 380 -10.89 -3.56 -3.43
C PRO A 380 -10.71 -3.84 -1.93
N TYR A 381 -10.07 -2.94 -1.19
CA TYR A 381 -9.84 -3.12 0.24
C TYR A 381 -11.13 -2.93 1.05
N THR A 382 -11.28 -3.66 2.16
CA THR A 382 -12.44 -3.55 3.06
C THR A 382 -12.44 -2.25 3.86
N SER A 383 -11.25 -1.70 4.10
CA SER A 383 -11.08 -0.45 4.83
C SER A 383 -9.85 0.30 4.32
N GLY A 384 -9.85 1.61 4.55
CA GLY A 384 -8.78 2.47 4.07
C GLY A 384 -7.64 2.60 5.07
N SER A 385 -6.41 2.39 4.62
CA SER A 385 -5.20 2.46 5.45
C SER A 385 -4.23 3.53 4.95
N VAL A 386 -3.43 4.05 5.88
CA VAL A 386 -2.37 5.02 5.60
C VAL A 386 -1.08 4.56 6.25
N LEU A 387 0.00 4.55 5.47
CA LEU A 387 1.37 4.40 5.94
C LEU A 387 2.17 5.63 5.55
N LEU A 388 2.58 6.43 6.53
CA LEU A 388 3.32 7.68 6.38
C LEU A 388 4.74 7.52 6.92
N GLY A 389 5.73 8.04 6.20
CA GLY A 389 7.11 8.09 6.68
C GLY A 389 7.96 9.17 6.04
N LEU A 390 9.05 9.50 6.71
CA LEU A 390 10.08 10.41 6.21
C LEU A 390 11.18 9.60 5.52
N ALA A 391 11.40 9.82 4.24
CA ALA A 391 12.37 9.08 3.44
C ALA A 391 13.80 9.41 3.88
N LEU A 392 14.56 8.38 4.26
CA LEU A 392 15.98 8.51 4.58
C LEU A 392 16.84 8.58 3.31
N LEU A 393 16.40 7.96 2.21
CA LEU A 393 17.15 7.91 0.96
C LEU A 393 16.45 8.73 -0.12
N ARG A 394 17.21 9.59 -0.81
CA ARG A 394 16.70 10.37 -1.97
C ARG A 394 16.42 9.46 -3.17
N ARG A 395 17.35 8.57 -3.47
CA ARG A 395 17.26 7.57 -4.56
C ARG A 395 17.09 6.16 -3.97
N THR A 396 16.85 5.17 -4.82
CA THR A 396 16.70 3.77 -4.36
C THR A 396 18.07 3.14 -4.13
N MET A 397 18.18 2.12 -3.28
CA MET A 397 19.43 1.37 -3.12
C MET A 397 19.91 0.76 -4.45
N ALA A 398 18.98 0.35 -5.32
CA ALA A 398 19.29 -0.13 -6.66
C ALA A 398 19.95 0.96 -7.53
N PHE A 399 19.55 2.21 -7.34
CA PHE A 399 20.15 3.34 -8.03
C PHE A 399 21.58 3.58 -7.53
N ASP A 400 21.80 3.51 -6.22
CA ASP A 400 23.14 3.70 -5.65
C ASP A 400 24.13 2.62 -6.14
N GLU A 401 23.65 1.41 -6.42
CA GLU A 401 24.47 0.33 -7.00
C GLU A 401 24.74 0.49 -8.50
N LEU A 402 23.76 0.87 -9.30
CA LEU A 402 23.93 1.00 -10.75
C LEU A 402 24.54 2.35 -11.17
N GLY A 403 24.27 3.41 -10.44
CA GLY A 403 24.52 4.79 -10.88
C GLY A 403 23.52 5.30 -11.92
N GLU A 404 23.66 6.57 -12.28
CA GLU A 404 22.80 7.22 -13.29
C GLU A 404 23.03 6.65 -14.68
N HIS A 405 22.00 6.59 -15.52
CA HIS A 405 22.21 6.24 -16.92
C HIS A 405 22.80 7.43 -17.68
N VAL A 406 24.02 7.30 -18.21
CA VAL A 406 24.74 8.38 -18.91
C VAL A 406 24.56 8.31 -20.44
N GLY A 407 23.74 7.37 -20.92
CA GLY A 407 23.51 7.13 -22.35
C GLY A 407 24.30 5.94 -22.89
N ASN A 408 24.00 5.53 -24.13
CA ASN A 408 24.68 4.45 -24.85
C ASN A 408 24.79 3.11 -24.11
N GLY A 409 23.84 2.81 -23.22
CA GLY A 409 23.89 1.56 -22.45
C GLY A 409 24.92 1.58 -21.32
N VAL A 410 25.41 2.75 -20.87
CA VAL A 410 26.41 2.85 -19.79
C VAL A 410 25.83 3.61 -18.60
N SER A 411 26.26 3.25 -17.39
CA SER A 411 25.93 4.00 -16.17
C SER A 411 27.09 4.87 -15.67
N ALA A 412 26.81 5.76 -14.72
CA ALA A 412 27.78 6.68 -14.14
C ALA A 412 28.92 5.96 -13.39
N THR A 413 28.72 4.67 -13.05
CA THR A 413 29.76 3.81 -12.49
C THR A 413 30.65 3.15 -13.56
N GLY A 414 30.44 3.48 -14.84
CA GLY A 414 31.14 2.89 -15.98
C GLY A 414 30.57 1.51 -16.39
N ARG A 415 29.54 1.03 -15.71
CA ARG A 415 28.93 -0.28 -15.93
C ARG A 415 28.15 -0.31 -17.25
N GLN A 416 28.32 -1.38 -18.03
CA GLN A 416 27.50 -1.63 -19.21
C GLN A 416 26.18 -2.30 -18.83
N LEU A 417 25.09 -1.71 -19.27
CA LEU A 417 23.72 -2.13 -19.04
C LEU A 417 23.17 -2.85 -20.27
N SER A 418 22.28 -3.80 -20.05
CA SER A 418 21.40 -4.36 -21.08
C SER A 418 19.99 -3.74 -21.01
N LEU A 419 19.22 -3.88 -22.10
CA LEU A 419 17.82 -3.43 -22.18
C LEU A 419 16.92 -4.02 -21.08
N THR A 420 17.28 -5.19 -20.56
CA THR A 420 16.55 -5.91 -19.52
C THR A 420 17.47 -6.20 -18.34
N THR A 421 18.27 -5.21 -17.93
CA THR A 421 19.15 -5.34 -16.76
C THR A 421 18.32 -5.63 -15.51
N LEU A 422 18.60 -6.76 -14.86
CA LEU A 422 17.99 -7.12 -13.58
C LEU A 422 18.33 -6.06 -12.53
N ARG A 423 17.36 -5.66 -11.70
CA ARG A 423 17.61 -4.71 -10.61
C ARG A 423 18.54 -5.34 -9.55
N PRO A 424 19.58 -4.62 -9.08
CA PRO A 424 20.49 -5.12 -8.05
C PRO A 424 19.79 -5.61 -6.77
N THR A 425 18.72 -4.93 -6.34
CA THR A 425 17.96 -5.33 -5.16
C THR A 425 17.28 -6.68 -5.35
N ILE A 426 16.79 -6.99 -6.56
CA ILE A 426 16.22 -8.31 -6.87
C ILE A 426 17.35 -9.34 -6.92
N ALA A 427 18.43 -9.05 -7.65
CA ALA A 427 19.60 -9.93 -7.74
C ALA A 427 20.14 -10.32 -6.36
N TYR A 428 20.29 -9.36 -5.46
CA TYR A 428 20.75 -9.57 -4.10
C TYR A 428 19.78 -10.43 -3.26
N ASN A 429 18.46 -10.24 -3.43
CA ASN A 429 17.47 -11.10 -2.78
C ASN A 429 17.52 -12.54 -3.30
N LEU A 430 17.73 -12.76 -4.60
CA LEU A 430 17.93 -14.10 -5.17
C LEU A 430 19.17 -14.78 -4.57
N LEU A 431 20.26 -14.03 -4.40
CA LEU A 431 21.48 -14.53 -3.76
C LEU A 431 21.24 -14.90 -2.30
N ARG A 432 20.59 -14.04 -1.51
CA ARG A 432 20.30 -14.38 -0.10
C ARG A 432 19.38 -15.60 0.03
N LEU A 433 18.48 -15.84 -0.93
CA LEU A 433 17.68 -17.07 -0.96
C LEU A 433 18.50 -18.34 -1.20
N ALA A 434 19.59 -18.24 -1.96
CA ALA A 434 20.49 -19.35 -2.17
C ALA A 434 21.31 -19.70 -0.91
N GLN A 435 21.23 -18.86 0.14
CA GLN A 435 21.94 -19.01 1.42
C GLN A 435 23.43 -19.38 1.25
N PRO A 436 24.18 -18.63 0.42
CA PRO A 436 25.55 -18.97 0.13
C PRO A 436 26.40 -18.90 1.41
N LYS A 437 27.24 -19.90 1.60
CA LYS A 437 28.22 -19.97 2.70
C LYS A 437 29.59 -19.52 2.19
N SER A 438 30.54 -19.37 3.09
CA SER A 438 31.93 -19.18 2.68
C SER A 438 32.40 -20.34 1.81
N SER A 439 33.13 -20.01 0.75
CA SER A 439 33.62 -20.90 -0.32
C SER A 439 32.54 -21.53 -1.18
N THR A 440 31.30 -21.01 -1.17
CA THR A 440 30.25 -21.46 -2.10
C THR A 440 30.65 -21.18 -3.55
N ILE A 441 30.58 -22.22 -4.38
CA ILE A 441 30.69 -22.11 -5.83
C ILE A 441 29.33 -21.69 -6.37
N LEU A 442 29.21 -20.42 -6.74
CA LEU A 442 28.01 -19.81 -7.29
C LEU A 442 28.09 -19.82 -8.82
N VAL A 443 27.06 -20.30 -9.49
CA VAL A 443 26.98 -20.26 -10.96
C VAL A 443 25.73 -19.51 -11.43
N ASP A 444 25.93 -18.53 -12.30
CA ASP A 444 24.87 -17.90 -13.08
C ASP A 444 25.01 -18.33 -14.56
N PRO A 445 24.28 -19.38 -14.99
CA PRO A 445 24.38 -19.93 -16.35
C PRO A 445 23.76 -19.06 -17.46
N MET A 446 23.03 -18.00 -17.11
CA MET A 446 22.33 -17.12 -18.06
C MET A 446 22.48 -15.65 -17.65
N CYS A 447 23.72 -15.21 -17.47
CA CYS A 447 24.04 -14.01 -16.70
C CYS A 447 23.69 -12.67 -17.37
N GLY A 448 23.43 -12.63 -18.67
CA GLY A 448 23.17 -11.39 -19.40
C GLY A 448 24.31 -10.39 -19.26
N CYS A 449 24.10 -9.28 -18.53
CA CYS A 449 25.16 -8.29 -18.25
C CYS A 449 25.89 -8.52 -16.91
N GLY A 450 25.62 -9.64 -16.22
CA GLY A 450 26.35 -10.05 -15.02
C GLY A 450 25.88 -9.43 -13.70
N THR A 451 24.63 -8.96 -13.56
CA THR A 451 24.18 -8.31 -12.30
C THR A 451 24.22 -9.25 -11.10
N ILE A 452 23.76 -10.50 -11.21
CA ILE A 452 23.75 -11.47 -10.11
C ILE A 452 25.17 -11.76 -9.61
N PRO A 453 26.11 -12.21 -10.46
CA PRO A 453 27.46 -12.48 -10.01
C PRO A 453 28.19 -11.22 -9.51
N GLU A 454 27.94 -10.05 -10.09
CA GLU A 454 28.48 -8.76 -9.60
C GLU A 454 27.95 -8.40 -8.20
N MET A 455 26.67 -8.66 -7.90
CA MET A 455 26.13 -8.43 -6.56
C MET A 455 26.69 -9.44 -5.53
N ALA A 456 26.89 -10.69 -5.95
CA ALA A 456 27.51 -11.72 -5.13
C ALA A 456 28.95 -11.31 -4.76
N ALA A 457 29.70 -10.93 -5.80
CA ALA A 457 31.04 -10.40 -5.73
C ALA A 457 31.21 -9.26 -4.71
N LYS A 458 30.39 -8.21 -4.86
CA LYS A 458 30.51 -6.97 -4.08
C LYS A 458 30.10 -7.15 -2.61
N HIS A 459 29.05 -7.91 -2.34
CA HIS A 459 28.40 -7.89 -1.02
C HIS A 459 28.66 -9.12 -0.15
N PHE A 460 29.26 -10.18 -0.72
CA PHE A 460 29.69 -11.35 0.04
C PHE A 460 31.22 -11.40 0.23
N SER A 461 31.89 -10.25 0.08
CA SER A 461 33.27 -9.99 0.53
C SER A 461 34.32 -11.04 0.10
N GLY A 462 34.28 -11.48 -1.16
CA GLY A 462 35.24 -12.47 -1.69
C GLY A 462 35.07 -13.89 -1.11
N GLN A 463 34.00 -14.15 -0.36
CA GLN A 463 33.72 -15.47 0.20
C GLN A 463 33.16 -16.44 -0.84
N LEU A 464 32.80 -15.97 -2.03
CA LEU A 464 32.14 -16.76 -3.07
C LEU A 464 33.06 -16.87 -4.28
N VAL A 465 33.06 -18.05 -4.90
CA VAL A 465 33.65 -18.26 -6.22
C VAL A 465 32.52 -18.20 -7.24
N CYS A 466 32.49 -17.14 -8.05
CA CYS A 466 31.40 -16.87 -8.97
C CYS A 466 31.82 -17.22 -10.40
N ILE A 467 31.05 -18.08 -11.07
CA ILE A 467 31.21 -18.37 -12.49
C ILE A 467 29.93 -17.94 -13.20
N ALA A 468 30.07 -17.01 -14.14
CA ALA A 468 28.96 -16.44 -14.89
C ALA A 468 29.12 -16.80 -16.36
N GLY A 469 28.02 -17.00 -17.06
CA GLY A 469 28.08 -17.17 -18.50
C GLY A 469 26.76 -16.99 -19.20
N ASP A 470 26.84 -16.86 -20.51
CA ASP A 470 25.73 -16.63 -21.42
C ASP A 470 26.14 -17.15 -22.81
N TYR A 471 25.14 -17.33 -23.66
CA TYR A 471 25.35 -17.79 -25.05
C TYR A 471 25.71 -16.62 -25.97
N ALA A 472 25.12 -15.45 -25.75
CA ALA A 472 25.25 -14.32 -26.68
C ALA A 472 26.55 -13.53 -26.48
N ASP A 473 27.29 -13.29 -27.57
CA ASP A 473 28.55 -12.52 -27.56
C ASP A 473 28.39 -11.17 -26.85
N ALA A 474 27.37 -10.41 -27.24
CA ALA A 474 27.10 -9.09 -26.66
C ALA A 474 26.78 -9.15 -25.15
N ALA A 475 26.24 -10.26 -24.64
CA ALA A 475 26.00 -10.44 -23.21
C ALA A 475 27.34 -10.66 -22.48
N ILE A 476 28.16 -11.58 -23.00
CA ILE A 476 29.50 -11.87 -22.47
C ILE A 476 30.40 -10.65 -22.48
N GLU A 477 30.43 -9.86 -23.56
CA GLU A 477 31.22 -8.62 -23.62
C GLU A 477 30.85 -7.65 -22.48
N ARG A 478 29.55 -7.43 -22.27
CA ARG A 478 29.05 -6.57 -21.17
C ARG A 478 29.37 -7.15 -19.80
N ALA A 479 29.15 -8.45 -19.60
CA ALA A 479 29.41 -9.12 -18.34
C ALA A 479 30.91 -9.12 -18.00
N ALA A 480 31.78 -9.37 -18.97
CA ALA A 480 33.23 -9.33 -18.80
C ALA A 480 33.73 -7.92 -18.46
N HIS A 481 33.20 -6.88 -19.14
CA HIS A 481 33.49 -5.49 -18.79
C HIS A 481 33.08 -5.17 -17.35
N ASN A 482 31.86 -5.54 -16.94
CA ASN A 482 31.37 -5.30 -15.59
C ASN A 482 32.15 -6.09 -14.52
N ALA A 483 32.54 -7.33 -14.83
CA ALA A 483 33.38 -8.15 -13.97
C ALA A 483 34.78 -7.55 -13.79
N ALA A 484 35.37 -7.02 -14.87
CA ALA A 484 36.66 -6.34 -14.81
C ALA A 484 36.59 -5.08 -13.93
N LEU A 485 35.52 -4.28 -14.05
CA LEU A 485 35.29 -3.12 -13.17
C LEU A 485 35.16 -3.54 -11.70
N ALA A 486 34.41 -4.61 -11.41
CA ALA A 486 34.24 -5.11 -10.06
C ALA A 486 35.55 -5.65 -9.47
N SER A 487 36.35 -6.35 -10.28
CA SER A 487 37.66 -6.91 -9.88
C SER A 487 38.70 -5.81 -9.68
N ALA A 488 38.66 -4.75 -10.48
CA ALA A 488 39.52 -3.57 -10.29
C ALA A 488 39.20 -2.85 -8.97
N ALA A 489 37.94 -2.82 -8.56
CA ALA A 489 37.52 -2.25 -7.28
C ALA A 489 37.83 -3.15 -6.07
N ASN A 490 37.85 -4.47 -6.28
CA ASN A 490 38.18 -5.46 -5.24
C ASN A 490 39.00 -6.63 -5.82
N PRO A 491 40.33 -6.64 -5.68
CA PRO A 491 41.20 -7.68 -6.22
C PRO A 491 40.99 -9.07 -5.64
N ASN A 492 40.35 -9.18 -4.47
CA ASN A 492 40.04 -10.47 -3.82
C ASN A 492 38.73 -11.09 -4.37
N LEU A 493 38.18 -10.51 -5.43
CA LEU A 493 37.00 -11.01 -6.08
C LEU A 493 37.32 -12.19 -7.01
N PHE A 494 36.65 -13.32 -6.80
CA PHE A 494 36.64 -14.45 -7.72
C PHE A 494 35.39 -14.41 -8.60
N LEU A 495 35.48 -13.78 -9.77
CA LEU A 495 34.42 -13.73 -10.77
C LEU A 495 34.97 -14.01 -12.17
N ASP A 496 34.66 -15.19 -12.70
CA ASP A 496 34.98 -15.57 -14.06
C ASP A 496 33.74 -15.48 -14.96
N VAL A 497 33.93 -14.97 -16.19
CA VAL A 497 32.88 -14.88 -17.21
C VAL A 497 33.25 -15.78 -18.38
N VAL A 498 32.35 -16.70 -18.74
CA VAL A 498 32.58 -17.74 -19.74
C VAL A 498 31.43 -17.77 -20.74
N GLN A 499 31.73 -17.83 -22.03
CA GLN A 499 30.71 -18.07 -23.05
C GLN A 499 30.35 -19.55 -23.12
N TRP A 500 29.05 -19.87 -23.01
CA TRP A 500 28.58 -21.26 -23.08
C TRP A 500 27.12 -21.36 -23.52
N ASP A 501 26.68 -22.59 -23.79
CA ASP A 501 25.27 -22.94 -23.90
C ASP A 501 24.75 -23.51 -22.57
N CYS A 502 23.78 -22.85 -21.94
CA CYS A 502 23.19 -23.29 -20.67
C CYS A 502 22.51 -24.67 -20.75
N ARG A 503 22.23 -25.21 -21.94
CA ARG A 503 21.73 -26.57 -22.17
C ARG A 503 22.82 -27.63 -22.01
N ARG A 504 24.10 -27.24 -22.10
CA ARG A 504 25.26 -28.12 -21.92
C ARG A 504 26.43 -27.29 -21.36
N LEU A 505 26.45 -27.13 -20.06
CA LEU A 505 27.46 -26.39 -19.32
C LEU A 505 28.79 -27.17 -19.29
N PRO A 506 29.93 -26.51 -19.51
CA PRO A 506 31.27 -27.11 -19.38
C PRO A 506 31.69 -27.31 -17.91
N ILE A 507 30.75 -27.72 -17.06
CA ILE A 507 30.91 -27.87 -15.61
C ILE A 507 30.71 -29.33 -15.24
N ARG A 508 31.51 -29.86 -14.31
CA ARG A 508 31.37 -31.25 -13.83
C ARG A 508 30.02 -31.47 -13.14
N ARG A 509 29.59 -32.73 -13.09
CA ARG A 509 28.40 -33.11 -12.31
C ARG A 509 28.64 -32.81 -10.83
N ASP A 510 27.60 -32.43 -10.10
CA ASP A 510 27.63 -32.25 -8.65
C ASP A 510 28.73 -31.28 -8.18
N PHE A 511 28.96 -30.19 -8.92
CA PHE A 511 30.04 -29.24 -8.64
C PHE A 511 29.55 -27.94 -8.03
N VAL A 512 28.36 -27.48 -8.40
CA VAL A 512 27.82 -26.17 -8.05
C VAL A 512 27.09 -26.22 -6.72
N ASP A 513 27.49 -25.38 -5.76
CA ASP A 513 26.82 -25.24 -4.46
C ASP A 513 25.53 -24.43 -4.59
N ALA A 514 25.56 -23.34 -5.36
CA ALA A 514 24.43 -22.46 -5.57
C ALA A 514 24.31 -22.06 -7.04
N LEU A 515 23.19 -22.37 -7.67
CA LEU A 515 22.86 -21.92 -9.02
C LEU A 515 21.82 -20.80 -8.91
N VAL A 516 22.15 -19.59 -9.35
CA VAL A 516 21.24 -18.44 -9.22
C VAL A 516 21.16 -17.73 -10.56
N THR A 517 19.96 -17.64 -11.15
CA THR A 517 19.84 -17.10 -12.50
C THR A 517 18.46 -16.49 -12.79
N ASP A 518 18.49 -15.47 -13.65
CA ASP A 518 17.30 -14.84 -14.22
C ASP A 518 17.03 -15.42 -15.62
N MET A 519 16.12 -16.39 -15.68
CA MET A 519 15.84 -17.14 -16.90
C MET A 519 15.09 -16.27 -17.93
N PRO A 520 15.30 -16.51 -19.24
CA PRO A 520 14.71 -15.70 -20.30
C PRO A 520 13.18 -15.74 -20.27
N PHE A 521 12.57 -14.57 -20.14
CA PHE A 521 11.13 -14.41 -19.95
C PHE A 521 10.24 -14.74 -21.17
N GLY A 522 10.81 -15.06 -22.33
CA GLY A 522 10.05 -15.41 -23.54
C GLY A 522 9.18 -14.27 -24.11
N LYS A 523 9.31 -13.05 -23.56
CA LYS A 523 8.52 -11.85 -23.91
C LYS A 523 9.32 -10.78 -24.65
N ARG A 524 10.51 -10.43 -24.15
CA ARG A 524 11.42 -9.44 -24.76
C ARG A 524 12.65 -10.07 -25.42
N ILE A 525 13.03 -11.28 -24.98
CA ILE A 525 14.12 -12.10 -25.51
C ILE A 525 13.61 -13.56 -25.51
N GLY A 526 13.69 -14.25 -26.64
CA GLY A 526 13.13 -15.59 -26.84
C GLY A 526 11.64 -15.60 -27.22
N SER A 527 11.02 -16.78 -27.28
CA SER A 527 9.56 -16.95 -27.47
C SER A 527 9.05 -18.11 -26.62
N HIS A 528 7.77 -18.03 -26.18
CA HIS A 528 7.10 -19.13 -25.45
C HIS A 528 7.26 -20.49 -26.15
N ALA A 529 7.22 -20.53 -27.48
CA ALA A 529 7.41 -21.75 -28.27
C ALA A 529 8.84 -22.31 -28.17
N LYS A 530 9.86 -21.45 -28.19
CA LYS A 530 11.26 -21.86 -28.00
C LYS A 530 11.56 -22.29 -26.55
N ASN A 531 10.90 -21.66 -25.58
CA ASN A 531 11.04 -22.01 -24.16
C ASN A 531 10.48 -23.39 -23.84
N ASN A 532 9.36 -23.79 -24.46
CA ASN A 532 8.76 -25.12 -24.28
C ASN A 532 9.71 -26.28 -24.65
N GLY A 533 10.60 -26.08 -25.63
CA GLY A 533 11.60 -27.07 -26.02
C GLY A 533 12.88 -27.03 -25.18
N SER A 534 13.33 -25.84 -24.79
CA SER A 534 14.63 -25.64 -24.13
C SER A 534 14.61 -25.78 -22.60
N TYR A 535 13.52 -25.42 -21.92
CA TYR A 535 13.44 -25.50 -20.44
C TYR A 535 13.70 -26.92 -19.90
N PRO A 536 13.17 -28.01 -20.49
CA PRO A 536 13.50 -29.37 -20.04
C PRO A 536 15.00 -29.68 -20.07
N GLU A 537 15.69 -29.32 -21.17
CA GLU A 537 17.14 -29.53 -21.33
C GLU A 537 17.92 -28.70 -20.32
N ILE A 538 17.56 -27.42 -20.17
CA ILE A 538 18.18 -26.50 -19.20
C ILE A 538 18.02 -27.01 -17.78
N LEU A 539 16.81 -27.41 -17.36
CA LEU A 539 16.56 -27.90 -16.01
C LEU A 539 17.27 -29.22 -15.72
N HIS A 540 17.39 -30.09 -16.72
CA HIS A 540 18.16 -31.33 -16.60
C HIS A 540 19.66 -31.02 -16.45
N GLU A 541 20.17 -30.04 -17.18
CA GLU A 541 21.57 -29.63 -17.09
C GLU A 541 21.87 -28.93 -15.76
N PHE A 542 20.98 -28.06 -15.29
CA PHE A 542 21.09 -27.42 -13.98
C PHE A 542 21.10 -28.46 -12.86
N CYS A 543 20.25 -29.48 -12.99
CA CYS A 543 20.19 -30.61 -12.07
C CYS A 543 21.52 -31.37 -12.05
N ARG A 544 22.10 -31.64 -13.24
CA ARG A 544 23.38 -32.32 -13.37
C ARG A 544 24.52 -31.56 -12.67
N VAL A 545 24.62 -30.24 -12.84
CA VAL A 545 25.76 -29.47 -12.31
C VAL A 545 25.62 -29.12 -10.83
N THR A 546 24.38 -28.99 -10.33
CA THR A 546 24.11 -28.66 -8.92
C THR A 546 24.48 -29.84 -8.02
N LYS A 547 25.14 -29.58 -6.89
CA LYS A 547 25.51 -30.63 -5.92
C LYS A 547 24.29 -31.39 -5.42
N LYS A 548 24.30 -32.70 -5.58
CA LYS A 548 23.31 -33.59 -4.98
C LYS A 548 23.23 -33.45 -3.46
N GLY A 549 22.02 -33.39 -2.92
CA GLY A 549 21.69 -33.35 -1.49
C GLY A 549 21.95 -32.01 -0.79
N THR A 550 22.94 -31.22 -1.23
CA THR A 550 23.36 -29.97 -0.57
C THR A 550 23.27 -28.73 -1.45
N GLY A 551 23.20 -28.91 -2.77
CA GLY A 551 23.15 -27.80 -3.73
C GLY A 551 21.77 -27.18 -3.84
N HIS A 552 21.75 -25.87 -4.03
CA HIS A 552 20.55 -25.06 -4.18
C HIS A 552 20.46 -24.42 -5.56
N ALA A 553 19.25 -24.30 -6.10
CA ALA A 553 18.99 -23.51 -7.29
C ALA A 553 17.91 -22.46 -7.02
N VAL A 554 18.19 -21.21 -7.36
CA VAL A 554 17.24 -20.08 -7.30
C VAL A 554 17.00 -19.56 -8.71
N LEU A 555 15.79 -19.79 -9.21
CA LEU A 555 15.42 -19.49 -10.59
C LEU A 555 14.35 -18.41 -10.60
N LEU A 556 14.60 -17.32 -11.33
CA LEU A 556 13.61 -16.28 -11.62
C LEU A 556 13.10 -16.45 -13.05
N THR A 557 11.79 -16.50 -13.27
CA THR A 557 11.20 -16.65 -14.61
C THR A 557 9.75 -16.14 -14.66
N THR A 558 9.29 -15.65 -15.81
CA THR A 558 7.85 -15.39 -16.05
C THR A 558 7.10 -16.63 -16.54
N GLU A 559 7.81 -17.68 -16.97
CA GLU A 559 7.26 -18.96 -17.48
C GLU A 559 6.86 -19.90 -16.32
N ARG A 560 6.05 -19.40 -15.39
CA ARG A 560 5.70 -20.10 -14.14
C ARG A 560 5.04 -21.46 -14.36
N GLU A 561 4.11 -21.56 -15.32
CA GLU A 561 3.35 -22.78 -15.60
C GLU A 561 4.24 -23.86 -16.21
N LEU A 562 5.11 -23.45 -17.14
CA LEU A 562 6.08 -24.34 -17.76
C LEU A 562 7.04 -24.91 -16.72
N LEU A 563 7.65 -24.05 -15.89
CA LEU A 563 8.58 -24.50 -14.86
C LEU A 563 7.89 -25.42 -13.85
N THR A 564 6.71 -25.06 -13.34
CA THR A 564 5.93 -25.92 -12.43
C THR A 564 5.60 -27.28 -13.06
N LYS A 565 5.23 -27.32 -14.34
CA LYS A 565 4.98 -28.57 -15.07
C LYS A 565 6.23 -29.45 -15.17
N GLN A 566 7.39 -28.86 -15.48
CA GLN A 566 8.64 -29.62 -15.59
C GLN A 566 9.11 -30.16 -14.23
N LEU A 567 9.01 -29.35 -13.16
CA LEU A 567 9.34 -29.78 -11.80
C LEU A 567 8.47 -30.97 -11.37
N GLY A 568 7.17 -30.95 -11.69
CA GLY A 568 6.25 -32.05 -11.40
C GLY A 568 6.52 -33.33 -12.21
N ARG A 569 7.05 -33.21 -13.43
CA ARG A 569 7.30 -34.36 -14.33
C ARG A 569 8.50 -35.19 -13.89
N TYR A 570 9.62 -34.55 -13.57
CA TYR A 570 10.89 -35.26 -13.37
C TYR A 570 11.22 -35.54 -11.89
N LYS A 571 10.54 -34.88 -10.93
CA LYS A 571 10.71 -35.05 -9.47
C LYS A 571 12.18 -35.06 -8.97
N THR A 572 13.11 -34.52 -9.75
CA THR A 572 14.53 -34.42 -9.40
C THR A 572 14.81 -33.25 -8.44
N TRP A 573 13.95 -32.23 -8.48
CA TRP A 573 14.05 -31.03 -7.66
C TRP A 573 13.02 -31.07 -6.53
N ILE A 574 13.44 -30.67 -5.33
CA ILE A 574 12.53 -30.30 -4.25
C ILE A 574 12.34 -28.80 -4.29
N ALA A 575 11.09 -28.34 -4.38
CA ALA A 575 10.77 -26.92 -4.30
C ALA A 575 10.49 -26.52 -2.84
N HIS A 576 11.35 -25.67 -2.27
CA HIS A 576 11.19 -25.11 -0.92
C HIS A 576 10.29 -23.88 -0.92
N ARG A 577 10.42 -23.05 -1.96
CA ARG A 577 9.71 -21.78 -2.07
C ARG A 577 9.28 -21.51 -3.50
N GLN A 578 8.08 -20.94 -3.62
CA GLN A 578 7.53 -20.41 -4.85
C GLN A 578 6.85 -19.07 -4.54
N ALA A 579 7.49 -17.95 -4.92
CA ALA A 579 6.96 -16.61 -4.64
C ALA A 579 6.78 -15.81 -5.93
N THR A 580 5.68 -15.07 -6.02
CA THR A 580 5.46 -14.11 -7.11
C THR A 580 6.28 -12.85 -6.82
N VAL A 581 7.03 -12.40 -7.81
CA VAL A 581 7.94 -11.26 -7.74
C VAL A 581 7.60 -10.27 -8.85
N ASN A 582 7.46 -8.99 -8.50
CA ASN A 582 7.29 -7.94 -9.49
C ASN A 582 8.66 -7.48 -10.00
N VAL A 583 8.94 -7.75 -11.27
CA VAL A 583 10.18 -7.38 -11.95
C VAL A 583 9.86 -6.32 -13.01
N GLY A 584 9.94 -5.04 -12.63
CA GLY A 584 9.69 -3.93 -13.56
C GLY A 584 8.29 -3.94 -14.19
N GLY A 585 7.27 -4.35 -13.42
CA GLY A 585 5.89 -4.48 -13.89
C GLY A 585 5.54 -5.85 -14.48
N LEU A 586 6.50 -6.77 -14.59
CA LEU A 586 6.25 -8.16 -14.96
C LEU A 586 6.02 -9.01 -13.70
N ASP A 587 4.95 -9.81 -13.71
CA ASP A 587 4.73 -10.85 -12.71
C ASP A 587 5.61 -12.06 -13.03
N ALA A 588 6.80 -12.08 -12.42
CA ALA A 588 7.70 -13.21 -12.45
C ALA A 588 7.48 -14.11 -11.23
N LYS A 589 8.04 -15.31 -11.27
CA LYS A 589 8.03 -16.26 -10.16
C LYS A 589 9.45 -16.66 -9.82
N CYS A 590 9.78 -16.55 -8.54
CA CYS A 590 11.03 -17.01 -7.96
C CYS A 590 10.82 -18.41 -7.39
N PHE A 591 11.65 -19.35 -7.80
CA PHE A 591 11.68 -20.72 -7.31
C PHE A 591 12.96 -20.95 -6.53
N HIS A 592 12.87 -21.46 -5.31
CA HIS A 592 14.00 -21.97 -4.55
C HIS A 592 13.90 -23.48 -4.51
N LEU A 593 14.91 -24.14 -5.07
CA LEU A 593 14.97 -25.57 -5.30
C LEU A 593 16.21 -26.17 -4.64
N SER A 594 16.15 -27.45 -4.28
CA SER A 594 17.34 -28.26 -3.97
C SER A 594 17.33 -29.55 -4.78
N TYR A 595 18.53 -30.04 -5.10
CA TYR A 595 18.69 -31.29 -5.83
C TYR A 595 18.74 -32.51 -4.89
N LEU A 596 17.97 -33.56 -5.20
CA LEU A 596 17.87 -34.82 -4.44
C LEU A 596 19.02 -35.80 -4.71
#